data_AF-A0A7S2XUG9-F1
#
_entry.id   AF-A0A7S2XUG9-F1
#
_cell.length_a   1.000
_cell.length_b   1.000
_cell.length_c   1.000
_cell.angle_alpha   90.00
_cell.angle_beta   90.00
_cell.angle_gamma   90.00
#
_symmetry.space_group_name_H-M   'P 1'
#
loop_
_entity.id
_entity.type
_entity.pdbx_description
1 polymer ?
#
loop_
_entity_poly.entity_id
_entity_poly.type
_entity_poly.pdbx_seq_one_letter_code
_entity_poly.pdbx_strand_id
1 'polypeptide(L)'
;AEAKELEEELRELKSKLAQTNSRASALQSQPTNDDLEAELERITSSNEEKASRVEKIETACGGAGPSPGKKRKIMTDFNRVRGEWVKRRRTAKDFIHMLSDALDKKPKAVQEMMGVESDDEVGAKIPDMLRVK
;
A
#
# COMPACT_ATOMS: atom_id res chain seq x y z
N ALA A 1 47.89 -57.26 26.35
CA ALA A 1 48.00 -55.82 26.10
C ALA A 1 47.30 -55.50 24.78
N GLU A 2 47.72 -56.14 23.69
CA GLU A 2 47.13 -55.99 22.34
C GLU A 2 45.60 -56.13 22.25
N ALA A 3 44.98 -57.08 22.96
CA ALA A 3 43.52 -57.25 22.90
C ALA A 3 42.73 -56.03 23.43
N LYS A 4 43.25 -55.34 24.46
CA LYS A 4 42.63 -54.11 24.99
C LYS A 4 42.89 -52.91 24.08
N GLU A 5 44.07 -52.87 23.47
CA GLU A 5 44.47 -51.83 22.51
C GLU A 5 43.59 -51.91 21.25
N LEU A 6 43.37 -53.12 20.74
CA LEU A 6 42.44 -53.38 19.63
C LEU A 6 40.98 -53.04 19.98
N GLU A 7 40.53 -53.27 21.21
CA GLU A 7 39.19 -52.88 21.67
C GLU A 7 39.02 -51.36 21.73
N GLU A 8 40.06 -50.65 22.17
CA GLU A 8 40.09 -49.18 22.24
C GLU A 8 40.11 -48.56 20.84
N GLU A 9 40.92 -49.10 19.93
CA GLU A 9 40.91 -48.73 18.51
C GLU A 9 39.55 -48.98 17.86
N LEU A 10 38.92 -50.14 18.11
CA LEU A 10 37.58 -50.47 17.61
C LEU A 10 36.53 -49.47 18.09
N ARG A 11 36.61 -49.07 19.36
CA ARG A 11 35.70 -48.08 19.95
C ARG A 11 35.89 -46.71 19.29
N GLU A 12 37.14 -46.31 19.07
CA GLU A 12 37.47 -45.03 18.46
C GLU A 12 37.06 -44.96 16.98
N LEU A 13 37.32 -46.03 16.22
CA LEU A 13 36.89 -46.19 14.83
C LEU A 13 35.37 -46.18 14.68
N LYS A 14 34.63 -46.84 15.58
CA LYS A 14 33.16 -46.80 15.61
C LYS A 14 32.62 -45.39 15.87
N SER A 15 33.25 -44.66 16.80
CA SER A 15 32.90 -43.27 17.08
C SER A 15 33.13 -42.37 15.86
N LYS A 16 34.31 -42.50 15.22
CA LYS A 16 34.66 -41.78 13.99
C LYS A 16 33.68 -42.10 12.86
N LEU A 17 33.30 -43.36 12.67
CA LEU A 17 32.33 -43.80 11.66
C LEU A 17 30.94 -43.20 11.90
N ALA A 18 30.46 -43.17 13.14
CA ALA A 18 29.17 -42.57 13.48
C ALA A 18 29.17 -41.05 13.20
N GLN A 19 30.27 -40.37 13.55
CA GLN A 19 30.43 -38.93 13.31
C GLN A 19 30.53 -38.59 11.82
N THR A 20 31.28 -39.37 11.04
CA THR A 20 31.40 -39.15 9.59
C THR A 20 30.09 -39.46 8.87
N ASN A 21 29.37 -40.52 9.25
CA ASN A 21 28.05 -40.83 8.69
C ASN A 21 27.03 -39.72 9.00
N SER A 22 27.05 -39.18 10.22
CA SER A 22 26.20 -38.04 10.58
C SER A 22 26.50 -36.80 9.73
N ARG A 23 27.79 -36.46 9.54
CA ARG A 23 28.21 -35.36 8.65
C ARG A 23 27.83 -35.60 7.20
N ALA A 24 28.00 -36.82 6.69
CA ALA A 24 27.67 -37.18 5.32
C ALA A 24 26.17 -37.02 5.07
N SER A 25 25.32 -37.51 5.98
CA SER A 25 23.87 -37.35 5.89
C SER A 25 23.45 -35.87 5.95
N ALA A 26 24.09 -35.06 6.80
CA ALA A 26 23.80 -33.63 6.90
C ALA A 26 24.22 -32.87 5.63
N LEU A 27 25.34 -33.23 5.01
CA LEU A 27 25.78 -32.62 3.74
C LEU A 27 24.90 -33.05 2.57
N GLN A 28 24.48 -34.31 2.51
CA GLN A 28 23.56 -34.81 1.47
C GLN A 28 22.16 -34.19 1.56
N SER A 29 21.76 -33.70 2.73
CA SER A 29 20.49 -33.00 2.90
C SER A 29 20.51 -31.53 2.45
N GLN A 30 21.68 -31.00 2.10
CA GLN A 30 21.81 -29.63 1.62
C GLN A 30 21.59 -29.56 0.10
N PRO A 31 21.03 -28.43 -0.40
CA PRO A 31 20.96 -28.17 -1.82
C PRO A 31 22.35 -28.24 -2.47
N THR A 32 22.40 -28.71 -3.70
CA THR A 32 23.63 -28.66 -4.49
C THR A 32 23.95 -27.22 -4.91
N ASN A 33 25.18 -26.97 -5.35
CA ASN A 33 25.54 -25.66 -5.90
C ASN A 33 24.65 -25.31 -7.10
N ASP A 34 24.34 -26.28 -7.96
CA ASP A 34 23.47 -26.11 -9.13
C ASP A 34 22.04 -25.70 -8.69
N ASP A 35 21.51 -26.30 -7.61
CA ASP A 35 20.21 -25.91 -7.04
C ASP A 35 20.22 -24.47 -6.52
N LEU A 36 21.32 -24.06 -5.87
CA LEU A 36 21.49 -22.71 -5.36
C LEU A 36 21.65 -21.67 -6.48
N GLU A 37 22.36 -22.02 -7.55
CA GLU A 37 22.50 -21.17 -8.74
C GLU A 37 21.17 -20.97 -9.44
N ALA A 38 20.38 -22.04 -9.62
CA ALA A 38 19.04 -21.94 -10.20
C ALA A 38 18.10 -21.07 -9.33
N GLU A 39 18.17 -21.21 -8.00
CA GLU A 39 17.36 -20.40 -7.09
C GLU A 39 17.80 -18.92 -7.08
N LEU A 40 19.11 -18.66 -7.16
CA LEU A 40 19.65 -17.31 -7.30
C LEU A 40 19.17 -16.66 -8.59
N GLU A 41 19.24 -17.36 -9.72
CA GLU A 41 18.76 -16.86 -11.01
C GLU A 41 17.26 -16.53 -10.95
N ARG A 42 16.46 -17.46 -10.38
CA ARG A 42 15.02 -17.27 -10.21
C ARG A 42 14.68 -16.05 -9.36
N ILE A 43 15.36 -15.89 -8.22
CA ILE A 43 15.13 -14.74 -7.32
C ILE A 43 15.58 -13.44 -7.97
N THR A 44 16.72 -13.45 -8.66
CA THR A 44 17.29 -12.26 -9.32
C THR A 44 16.36 -11.78 -10.43
N SER A 45 15.93 -12.70 -11.32
CA SER A 45 14.96 -12.40 -12.36
C SER A 45 13.64 -11.87 -11.78
N SER A 46 13.11 -12.50 -10.72
CA SER A 46 11.90 -12.02 -10.05
C SER A 46 12.06 -10.63 -9.45
N ASN A 47 13.24 -10.29 -8.94
CA ASN A 47 13.53 -8.97 -8.40
C ASN A 47 13.64 -7.92 -9.51
N GLU A 48 14.28 -8.24 -10.63
CA GLU A 48 14.37 -7.37 -11.80
C GLU A 48 12.99 -7.05 -12.38
N GLU A 49 12.13 -8.05 -12.52
CA GLU A 49 10.74 -7.87 -12.97
C GLU A 49 9.95 -6.96 -12.03
N LYS A 50 10.08 -7.18 -10.71
CA LYS A 50 9.41 -6.35 -9.70
C LYS A 50 9.95 -4.92 -9.72
N ALA A 51 11.26 -4.73 -9.83
CA ALA A 51 11.89 -3.42 -9.90
C ALA A 51 11.43 -2.65 -11.14
N SER A 52 11.45 -3.29 -12.32
CA SER A 52 10.90 -2.76 -13.57
C SER A 52 9.44 -2.31 -13.42
N ARG A 53 8.63 -3.13 -12.74
CA ARG A 53 7.22 -2.83 -12.51
C ARG A 53 7.03 -1.64 -11.57
N VAL A 54 7.84 -1.53 -10.52
CA VAL A 54 7.84 -0.36 -9.61
C VAL A 54 8.21 0.90 -10.39
N GLU A 55 9.30 0.88 -11.15
CA GLU A 55 9.76 2.04 -11.95
C GLU A 55 8.69 2.53 -12.93
N LYS A 56 7.98 1.60 -13.62
CA LYS A 56 6.86 1.94 -14.50
C LYS A 56 5.72 2.64 -13.75
N ILE A 57 5.39 2.15 -12.56
CA ILE A 57 4.33 2.75 -11.73
C ILE A 57 4.75 4.13 -11.24
N GLU A 58 5.99 4.27 -10.76
CA GLU A 58 6.51 5.55 -10.28
C GLU A 58 6.58 6.59 -11.40
N THR A 59 7.07 6.23 -12.58
CA THR A 59 7.09 7.11 -13.74
C THR A 59 5.67 7.54 -14.15
N ALA A 60 4.73 6.60 -14.22
CA ALA A 60 3.34 6.90 -14.59
C ALA A 60 2.61 7.77 -13.54
N CYS A 61 2.97 7.65 -12.27
CA CYS A 61 2.38 8.41 -11.16
C CYS A 61 3.13 9.71 -10.81
N GLY A 62 4.20 10.05 -11.53
CA GLY A 62 5.02 11.24 -11.25
C GLY A 62 5.87 11.12 -9.97
N GLY A 63 6.20 9.89 -9.55
CA GLY A 63 7.04 9.57 -8.39
C GLY A 63 6.49 8.41 -7.56
N ALA A 64 7.17 8.12 -6.45
CA ALA A 64 6.70 7.14 -5.46
C ALA A 64 5.28 7.50 -4.99
N GLY A 65 4.36 6.54 -5.11
CA GLY A 65 2.98 6.72 -4.68
C GLY A 65 2.87 7.15 -3.20
N PRO A 66 1.79 7.85 -2.80
CA PRO A 66 1.65 8.31 -1.43
C PRO A 66 1.65 7.14 -0.45
N SER A 67 2.43 7.27 0.63
CA SER A 67 2.41 6.28 1.72
C SER A 67 0.99 6.05 2.23
N PRO A 68 0.66 4.87 2.77
CA PRO A 68 -0.69 4.58 3.27
C PRO A 68 -1.20 5.62 4.28
N GLY A 69 -0.32 6.16 5.12
CA GLY A 69 -0.64 7.25 6.05
C GLY A 69 -0.97 8.56 5.34
N LYS A 70 -0.18 8.95 4.33
CA LYS A 70 -0.43 10.17 3.54
C LYS A 70 -1.73 10.06 2.75
N LYS A 71 -2.01 8.89 2.16
CA LYS A 71 -3.27 8.61 1.45
C LYS A 71 -4.48 8.75 2.35
N ARG A 72 -4.46 8.15 3.55
CA ARG A 72 -5.54 8.30 4.53
C ARG A 72 -5.77 9.76 4.93
N LYS A 73 -4.68 10.50 5.22
CA LYS A 73 -4.77 11.92 5.57
C LYS A 73 -5.45 12.73 4.46
N ILE A 74 -5.03 12.56 3.21
CA ILE A 74 -5.63 13.25 2.05
C ILE A 74 -7.11 12.93 1.93
N MET A 75 -7.51 11.67 2.09
CA MET A 75 -8.93 11.28 2.01
C MET A 75 -9.77 11.90 3.14
N THR A 76 -9.23 11.93 4.37
CA THR A 76 -9.89 12.58 5.51
C THR A 76 -10.02 14.09 5.29
N ASP A 77 -8.95 14.74 4.82
CA ASP A 77 -8.94 16.17 4.53
C ASP A 77 -9.94 16.52 3.42
N PHE A 78 -10.00 15.70 2.36
CA PHE A 78 -10.99 15.83 1.30
C PHE A 78 -12.41 15.73 1.86
N ASN A 79 -12.71 14.68 2.64
CA ASN A 79 -14.04 14.49 3.21
C ASN A 79 -14.45 15.64 4.14
N ARG A 80 -13.49 16.18 4.90
CA ARG A 80 -13.70 17.36 5.75
C ARG A 80 -14.05 18.59 4.92
N VAL A 81 -13.21 18.95 3.94
CA VAL A 81 -13.43 20.14 3.10
C VAL A 81 -14.73 20.02 2.31
N ARG A 82 -15.00 18.85 1.73
CA ARG A 82 -16.25 18.54 1.03
C ARG A 82 -17.47 18.66 1.95
N GLY A 83 -17.40 18.12 3.17
CA GLY A 83 -18.47 18.24 4.15
C GLY A 83 -18.76 19.69 4.52
N GLU A 84 -17.72 20.48 4.74
CA GLU A 84 -17.85 21.91 5.02
C GLU A 84 -18.43 22.70 3.84
N TRP A 85 -18.03 22.37 2.60
CA TRP A 85 -18.62 22.96 1.40
C TRP A 85 -20.12 22.68 1.29
N VAL A 86 -20.54 21.42 1.46
CA VAL A 86 -21.96 21.03 1.41
C VAL A 86 -22.79 21.81 2.44
N LYS A 87 -22.28 21.91 3.68
CA LYS A 87 -22.95 22.67 4.75
C LYS A 87 -23.10 24.15 4.38
N ARG A 88 -22.00 24.81 3.99
CA ARG A 88 -21.99 26.24 3.66
C ARG A 88 -22.89 26.55 2.47
N ARG A 89 -22.84 25.71 1.43
CA ARG A 89 -23.71 25.85 0.26
C ARG A 89 -25.19 25.71 0.63
N ARG A 90 -25.54 24.77 1.51
CA ARG A 90 -26.92 24.65 2.02
C ARG A 90 -27.34 25.91 2.76
N THR A 91 -26.54 26.36 3.72
CA THR A 91 -26.84 27.57 4.51
C THR A 91 -26.99 28.82 3.64
N ALA A 92 -26.14 29.01 2.63
CA ALA A 92 -26.24 30.13 1.71
C ALA A 92 -27.55 30.08 0.90
N LYS A 93 -27.95 28.90 0.43
CA LYS A 93 -29.24 28.72 -0.25
C LYS A 93 -30.42 29.00 0.66
N ASP A 94 -30.41 28.48 1.88
CA ASP A 94 -31.48 28.71 2.86
C ASP A 94 -31.64 30.21 3.14
N PHE A 95 -30.53 30.95 3.24
CA PHE A 95 -30.54 32.40 3.41
C PHE A 95 -31.14 33.14 2.21
N ILE A 96 -30.76 32.74 0.99
CA ILE A 96 -31.34 33.30 -0.24
C ILE A 96 -32.84 33.05 -0.30
N HIS A 97 -33.31 31.86 0.09
CA HIS A 97 -34.73 31.55 0.15
C HIS A 97 -35.46 32.43 1.15
N MET A 98 -34.90 32.61 2.36
CA MET A 98 -35.47 33.51 3.37
C MET A 98 -35.57 34.96 2.89
N LEU A 99 -34.54 35.45 2.18
CA LEU A 99 -34.58 36.79 1.57
C LEU A 99 -35.58 36.88 0.42
N SER A 100 -35.70 35.81 -0.37
CA SER A 100 -36.69 35.70 -1.44
C SER A 100 -38.10 35.93 -0.91
N ASP A 101 -38.43 35.29 0.21
CA ASP A 101 -39.73 35.40 0.87
C ASP A 101 -39.94 36.79 1.48
N ALA A 102 -38.90 37.37 2.10
CA ALA A 102 -38.98 38.70 2.70
C ALA A 102 -39.12 39.84 1.68
N LEU A 103 -38.53 39.68 0.49
CA LEU A 103 -38.53 40.69 -0.58
C LEU A 103 -39.65 40.46 -1.61
N ASP A 104 -40.45 39.41 -1.46
CA ASP A 104 -41.45 38.94 -2.44
C ASP A 104 -40.88 38.86 -3.87
N LYS A 105 -39.66 38.31 -3.98
CA LYS A 105 -38.93 38.13 -5.24
C LYS A 105 -38.64 36.65 -5.45
N LYS A 106 -38.25 36.27 -6.68
CA LYS A 106 -37.76 34.92 -6.97
C LYS A 106 -36.32 34.74 -6.46
N PRO A 107 -35.90 33.54 -6.01
CA PRO A 107 -34.57 33.33 -5.45
C PRO A 107 -33.42 33.70 -6.39
N LYS A 108 -33.60 33.46 -7.70
CA LYS A 108 -32.63 33.84 -8.73
C LYS A 108 -32.43 35.36 -8.84
N ALA A 109 -33.51 36.13 -8.73
CA ALA A 109 -33.42 37.59 -8.78
C ALA A 109 -32.71 38.15 -7.53
N VAL A 110 -32.87 37.48 -6.38
CA VAL A 110 -32.14 37.81 -5.16
C VAL A 110 -30.66 37.44 -5.29
N GLN A 111 -30.33 36.29 -5.89
CA GLN A 111 -28.95 35.90 -6.19
C GLN A 111 -28.24 36.93 -7.08
N GLU A 112 -28.89 37.33 -8.18
CA GLU A 112 -28.36 38.35 -9.10
C GLU A 112 -28.20 39.71 -8.42
N MET A 113 -29.19 40.14 -7.64
CA MET A 113 -29.14 41.40 -6.86
C MET A 113 -27.98 41.41 -5.85
N MET A 114 -27.68 40.26 -5.24
CA MET A 114 -26.61 40.11 -4.26
C MET A 114 -25.25 39.76 -4.88
N GLY A 115 -25.19 39.56 -6.21
CA GLY A 115 -23.98 39.15 -6.92
C GLY A 115 -23.48 37.75 -6.54
N VAL A 116 -24.38 36.84 -6.16
CA VAL A 116 -24.02 35.47 -5.76
C VAL A 116 -24.09 34.54 -6.97
N GLU A 117 -22.95 34.03 -7.40
CA GLU A 117 -22.83 32.99 -8.42
C GLU A 117 -22.92 31.61 -7.78
N SER A 118 -23.59 30.66 -8.45
CA SER A 118 -23.72 29.28 -7.93
C SER A 118 -23.12 28.26 -8.87
N ASP A 119 -22.34 27.32 -8.31
CA ASP A 119 -21.87 26.10 -8.96
C ASP A 119 -22.95 25.32 -9.74
N ASP A 120 -24.22 25.47 -9.35
CA ASP A 120 -25.36 24.85 -10.07
C ASP A 120 -25.58 25.44 -11.46
N GLU A 121 -25.24 26.71 -11.67
CA GLU A 121 -25.42 27.41 -12.95
C GLU A 121 -24.45 26.91 -14.02
N VAL A 122 -23.29 26.41 -13.59
CA VAL A 122 -22.27 25.77 -14.45
C VAL A 122 -22.35 24.24 -14.44
N GLY A 123 -23.37 23.66 -13.78
CA GLY A 123 -23.57 22.21 -13.74
C GLY A 123 -22.53 21.43 -12.92
N ALA A 124 -21.85 22.10 -11.99
CA ALA A 124 -20.82 21.46 -11.17
C ALA A 124 -21.45 20.49 -10.15
N LYS A 125 -20.97 19.24 -10.17
CA LYS A 125 -21.44 18.17 -9.29
C LYS A 125 -20.50 18.03 -8.10
N ILE A 126 -21.07 17.99 -6.89
CA ILE A 126 -20.30 17.69 -5.69
C ILE A 126 -19.89 16.21 -5.74
N PRO A 127 -18.59 15.88 -5.67
CA PRO A 127 -18.15 14.50 -5.68
C PRO A 127 -18.65 13.73 -4.44
N ASP A 128 -18.69 12.40 -4.54
CA ASP A 128 -19.03 11.54 -3.40
C ASP A 128 -17.94 11.51 -2.33
N MET A 129 -18.34 11.13 -1.12
CA MET A 129 -17.42 10.99 0.00
C MET A 129 -16.48 9.81 -0.24
N LEU A 130 -15.19 10.00 0.00
CA LEU A 130 -14.19 8.95 -0.18
C LEU A 130 -14.26 7.97 0.99
N ARG A 131 -14.31 6.67 0.70
CA ARG A 131 -14.26 5.62 1.72
C ARG A 131 -12.83 5.48 2.24
N VAL A 132 -12.60 5.91 3.48
CA VAL A 132 -11.35 5.64 4.19
C VAL A 132 -11.42 4.21 4.73
N LYS A 133 -10.62 3.30 4.17
CA LYS A 133 -10.41 1.95 4.71
C LYS A 133 -9.35 1.96 5.79
#